data_AF-E2NN77-F1
#
_entry.id   AF-E2NN77-F1
#
_cell.length_a   1.000
_cell.length_b   1.000
_cell.length_c   1.000
_cell.angle_alpha   90.00
_cell.angle_beta   90.00
_cell.angle_gamma   90.00
#
_symmetry.space_group_name_H-M   'P 1'
#
loop_
_entity.id
_entity.type
_entity.pdbx_description
1 polymer ?
#
loop_
_entity_poly.entity_id
_entity_poly.type
_entity_poly.pdbx_seq_one_letter_code
_entity_poly.pdbx_strand_id
1 'polypeptide(L)'
;MANEIKYQINGQLADNTVTVDNKEDMILVPVSIGSADENRIIAELKAEDSGLREETIRHVFDLQKRVIKRMLMTGMSVNTGLYYASVAFRGVIENSTWNPAKNSIVVNFNVGADLREAIKATTVGIIGEKGSAMYIGGVQDASTRAQDA
;
A
#
# COMPACT_ATOMS: atom_id res chain seq x y z
N MET A 1 19.62 -4.43 -23.10
CA MET A 1 18.37 -3.70 -23.36
C MET A 1 17.43 -4.11 -22.25
N ALA A 2 17.12 -3.23 -21.30
CA ALA A 2 16.19 -3.56 -20.22
C ALA A 2 14.80 -3.72 -20.84
N ASN A 3 14.16 -4.87 -20.65
CA ASN A 3 12.76 -5.04 -21.02
C ASN A 3 11.96 -3.97 -20.28
N GLU A 4 11.32 -3.06 -21.01
CA GLU A 4 10.44 -2.06 -20.45
C GLU A 4 9.22 -2.80 -19.90
N ILE A 5 9.16 -2.99 -18.58
CA ILE A 5 8.04 -3.64 -17.91
C ILE A 5 6.81 -2.74 -18.11
N LYS A 6 5.81 -3.23 -18.85
CA LYS A 6 4.54 -2.54 -19.05
C LYS A 6 3.56 -2.99 -17.98
N TYR A 7 3.19 -2.08 -17.09
CA TYR A 7 2.18 -2.32 -16.06
C TYR A 7 0.79 -1.98 -16.60
N GLN A 8 -0.21 -2.80 -16.26
CA GLN A 8 -1.61 -2.52 -16.56
C GLN A 8 -2.47 -2.82 -15.34
N ILE A 9 -3.36 -1.88 -14.99
CA ILE A 9 -4.39 -2.06 -13.96
C ILE A 9 -5.76 -1.93 -14.62
N ASN A 10 -6.64 -2.89 -14.39
CA ASN A 10 -8.00 -2.83 -14.90
C ASN A 10 -8.92 -2.14 -13.88
N GLY A 11 -9.87 -1.33 -14.38
CA GLY A 11 -10.88 -0.68 -13.58
C GLY A 11 -12.28 -0.91 -14.13
N GLN A 12 -13.27 -0.87 -13.24
CA GLN A 12 -14.69 -0.89 -13.56
C GLN A 12 -15.33 0.45 -13.22
N LEU A 13 -16.24 0.90 -14.08
CA LEU A 13 -17.02 2.10 -13.83
C LEU A 13 -18.10 1.80 -12.80
N ALA A 14 -18.26 2.70 -11.83
CA ALA A 14 -19.26 2.57 -10.78
C ALA A 14 -19.79 3.95 -10.38
N ASP A 15 -21.01 4.01 -9.83
CA ASP A 15 -21.64 5.30 -9.46
C ASP A 15 -20.75 6.11 -8.52
N ASN A 16 -20.65 7.42 -8.78
CA ASN A 16 -19.87 8.32 -7.96
C ASN A 16 -20.49 8.47 -6.56
N THR A 17 -19.78 7.96 -5.56
CA THR A 17 -20.16 8.06 -4.14
C THR A 17 -19.56 9.30 -3.45
N VAL A 18 -18.75 10.09 -4.16
CA VAL A 18 -17.92 11.17 -3.60
C VAL A 18 -18.57 12.55 -3.76
N THR A 19 -19.29 12.81 -4.86
CA THR A 19 -20.02 14.06 -5.11
C THR A 19 -21.47 13.73 -5.48
N VAL A 20 -22.42 14.05 -4.60
CA VAL A 20 -23.84 13.63 -4.69
C VAL A 20 -24.69 14.62 -5.51
N ASP A 21 -24.09 15.71 -5.97
CA ASP A 21 -24.72 16.78 -6.74
C ASP A 21 -24.96 16.39 -8.21
N ASN A 22 -24.17 15.47 -8.78
CA ASN A 22 -24.41 14.93 -10.10
C ASN A 22 -24.57 13.40 -10.10
N LYS A 23 -25.76 12.92 -10.48
CA LYS A 23 -26.12 11.50 -10.50
C LYS A 23 -25.60 10.73 -11.72
N GLU A 24 -25.02 11.43 -12.69
CA GLU A 24 -24.41 10.82 -13.89
C GLU A 24 -22.90 10.60 -13.75
N ASP A 25 -22.29 11.08 -12.66
CA ASP A 25 -20.86 10.93 -12.44
C ASP A 25 -20.52 9.45 -12.14
N MET A 26 -19.47 8.96 -12.77
CA MET A 26 -18.91 7.64 -12.51
C MET A 26 -17.49 7.76 -11.95
N ILE A 27 -17.16 6.89 -11.01
CA ILE A 27 -15.79 6.69 -10.52
C ILE A 27 -15.22 5.37 -11.07
N LEU A 28 -13.90 5.31 -11.16
CA LEU A 28 -13.20 4.09 -11.53
C LEU A 28 -12.78 3.34 -10.26
N VAL A 29 -13.21 2.09 -10.14
CA VAL A 29 -12.81 1.19 -9.05
C VAL A 29 -11.84 0.14 -9.61
N PRO A 30 -10.65 -0.02 -9.02
CA PRO A 30 -9.70 -1.03 -9.49
C PRO A 30 -10.26 -2.44 -9.32
N VAL A 31 -10.00 -3.29 -10.31
CA VAL A 31 -10.35 -4.70 -10.29
C VAL A 31 -9.22 -5.44 -9.60
N SER A 32 -9.48 -5.90 -8.37
CA SER A 32 -8.53 -6.73 -7.64
C SER A 32 -8.34 -8.08 -8.35
N ILE A 33 -7.08 -8.43 -8.61
CA ILE A 33 -6.69 -9.73 -9.19
C ILE A 33 -6.30 -10.76 -8.12
N GLY A 34 -6.36 -10.37 -6.85
CA GLY A 34 -5.98 -11.20 -5.70
C GLY A 34 -5.23 -10.41 -4.63
N SER A 35 -4.81 -11.11 -3.57
CA SER A 35 -3.94 -10.60 -2.52
C SER A 35 -2.63 -11.38 -2.50
N ALA A 36 -1.53 -10.72 -2.12
CA ALA A 36 -0.23 -11.37 -1.95
C ALA A 36 0.14 -11.33 -0.46
N ASP A 37 0.29 -12.50 0.14
CA ASP A 37 0.87 -12.66 1.45
C ASP A 37 2.40 -12.82 1.35
N GLU A 38 3.07 -12.98 2.50
CA GLU A 38 4.51 -13.19 2.53
C GLU A 38 4.94 -14.41 1.71
N ASN A 39 4.18 -15.51 1.75
CA ASN A 39 4.52 -16.71 0.98
C ASN A 39 4.46 -16.45 -0.52
N ARG A 40 3.47 -15.67 -0.98
CA ARG A 40 3.38 -15.25 -2.37
C ARG A 40 4.59 -14.40 -2.78
N ILE A 41 5.00 -13.44 -1.95
CA ILE A 41 6.19 -12.61 -2.22
C ILE A 41 7.45 -13.48 -2.32
N ILE A 42 7.65 -14.42 -1.39
CA ILE A 42 8.81 -15.34 -1.42
C ILE A 42 8.79 -16.22 -2.67
N ALA A 43 7.62 -16.70 -3.09
CA ALA A 43 7.46 -17.48 -4.31
C ALA A 43 7.84 -16.68 -5.56
N GLU A 44 7.43 -15.41 -5.65
CA GLU A 44 7.84 -14.52 -6.75
C GLU A 44 9.34 -14.23 -6.73
N LEU A 45 9.94 -13.96 -5.56
CA LEU A 45 11.40 -13.77 -5.43
C LEU A 45 12.20 -15.00 -5.89
N LYS A 46 11.65 -16.19 -5.72
CA LYS A 46 12.24 -17.44 -6.21
C LYS A 46 12.04 -17.60 -7.73
N ALA A 47 10.92 -17.12 -8.27
CA ALA A 47 10.59 -17.19 -9.69
C ALA A 47 11.44 -16.25 -10.55
N GLU A 48 11.96 -15.16 -9.99
CA GLU A 48 12.94 -14.23 -10.61
C GLU A 48 14.33 -14.86 -10.90
N ASP A 49 14.43 -16.19 -10.85
CA ASP A 49 15.65 -16.99 -11.11
C ASP A 49 16.89 -16.47 -10.37
N SER A 50 16.73 -16.15 -9.08
CA SER A 50 17.79 -15.61 -8.25
C SER A 50 18.92 -16.61 -7.93
N GLY A 51 18.75 -17.90 -8.26
CA GLY A 51 19.66 -18.99 -7.88
C GLY A 51 19.73 -19.26 -6.37
N LEU A 52 18.96 -18.54 -5.55
CA LEU A 52 18.94 -18.66 -4.10
C LEU A 52 17.99 -19.79 -3.68
N ARG A 53 18.38 -20.50 -2.62
CA ARG A 53 17.47 -21.43 -1.93
C ARG A 53 16.37 -20.64 -1.23
N GLU A 54 15.19 -21.22 -1.15
CA GLU A 54 14.03 -20.57 -0.53
C GLU A 54 14.29 -20.18 0.93
N GLU A 55 15.00 -21.02 1.69
CA GLU A 55 15.36 -20.73 3.08
C GLU A 55 16.23 -19.47 3.18
N THR A 56 17.09 -19.23 2.19
CA THR A 56 17.93 -18.03 2.14
C THR A 56 17.11 -16.78 1.83
N ILE A 57 16.17 -16.88 0.87
CA ILE A 57 15.27 -15.78 0.53
C ILE A 57 14.44 -15.38 1.76
N ARG A 58 13.82 -16.37 2.44
CA ARG A 58 13.06 -16.14 3.67
C ARG A 58 13.92 -15.48 4.75
N HIS A 59 15.14 -15.97 4.95
CA HIS A 59 16.04 -15.40 5.94
C HIS A 59 16.37 -13.93 5.66
N VAL A 60 16.72 -13.58 4.41
CA VAL A 60 17.02 -12.21 4.02
C VAL A 60 15.79 -11.30 4.15
N PHE A 61 14.62 -11.78 3.74
CA PHE A 61 13.36 -11.05 3.86
C PHE A 61 13.00 -10.75 5.32
N ASP A 62 13.15 -11.74 6.21
CA ASP A 62 12.98 -11.56 7.65
C ASP A 62 13.99 -10.59 8.27
N LEU A 63 15.24 -10.67 7.83
CA LEU A 63 16.29 -9.78 8.28
C LEU A 63 15.97 -8.33 7.88
N GLN A 64 15.54 -8.11 6.64
CA GLN A 64 15.13 -6.78 6.16
C GLN A 64 13.98 -6.22 7.01
N LYS A 65 12.91 -6.98 7.25
CA LYS A 65 11.79 -6.57 8.12
C LYS A 65 12.30 -6.15 9.51
N ARG A 66 13.21 -6.94 10.11
CA ARG A 66 13.78 -6.66 11.43
C ARG A 66 14.59 -5.37 11.46
N VAL A 67 15.42 -5.15 10.43
CA VAL A 67 16.25 -3.94 10.29
C VAL A 67 15.38 -2.71 10.13
N ILE A 68 14.41 -2.73 9.21
CA ILE A 68 13.51 -1.61 8.94
C ILE A 68 12.71 -1.26 10.19
N LYS A 69 12.13 -2.26 10.87
CA LYS A 69 11.42 -2.06 12.15
C LYS A 69 12.31 -1.36 13.18
N ARG A 70 13.54 -1.82 13.36
CA ARG A 70 14.48 -1.20 14.31
C ARG A 70 14.80 0.24 13.91
N MET A 71 15.06 0.50 12.64
CA MET A 71 15.36 1.85 12.14
C MET A 71 14.22 2.83 12.45
N LEU A 72 12.98 2.45 12.12
CA LEU A 72 11.80 3.26 12.41
C LEU A 72 11.64 3.49 13.92
N MET A 73 11.74 2.45 14.74
CA MET A 73 11.56 2.59 16.20
C MET A 73 12.71 3.34 16.90
N THR A 74 13.82 3.61 16.21
CA THR A 74 14.87 4.53 16.66
C THR A 74 14.66 5.98 16.20
N GLY A 75 13.54 6.28 15.55
CA GLY A 75 13.21 7.62 15.04
C GLY A 75 13.79 7.94 13.67
N MET A 76 14.48 7.00 13.01
CA MET A 76 14.97 7.20 11.65
C MET A 76 13.81 7.06 10.64
N SER A 77 13.84 7.86 9.58
CA SER A 77 13.02 7.61 8.40
C SER A 77 13.67 6.56 7.51
N VAL A 78 12.84 5.79 6.80
CA VAL A 78 13.28 4.74 5.88
C VAL A 78 12.72 5.03 4.50
N ASN A 79 13.58 5.04 3.49
CA ASN A 79 13.20 5.11 2.08
C ASN A 79 13.69 3.84 1.38
N THR A 80 12.77 3.10 0.77
CA THR A 80 13.07 1.84 0.06
C THR A 80 12.95 1.97 -1.46
N GLY A 81 12.67 3.16 -1.98
CA GLY A 81 12.29 3.36 -3.37
C GLY A 81 10.80 3.12 -3.62
N LEU A 82 10.23 2.06 -3.04
CA LEU A 82 8.79 1.76 -3.10
C LEU A 82 7.96 2.60 -2.13
N TYR A 83 8.49 2.87 -0.94
CA TYR A 83 7.83 3.71 0.05
C TYR A 83 8.82 4.58 0.83
N TYR A 84 8.29 5.67 1.38
CA TYR A 84 8.93 6.48 2.41
C TYR A 84 8.15 6.34 3.72
N ALA A 85 8.80 5.84 4.76
CA ALA A 85 8.23 5.60 6.08
C ALA A 85 8.87 6.51 7.14
N SER A 86 8.05 7.11 8.00
CA SER A 86 8.51 7.98 9.10
C SER A 86 7.61 7.86 10.32
N VAL A 87 8.21 7.95 11.51
CA VAL A 87 7.47 7.93 12.78
C VAL A 87 6.88 9.31 13.08
N ALA A 88 5.66 9.33 13.60
CA ALA A 88 5.01 10.51 14.15
C ALA A 88 4.32 10.21 15.47
N PHE A 89 4.14 11.23 16.30
CA PHE A 89 3.35 11.14 17.53
C PHE A 89 1.95 11.69 17.29
N ARG A 90 0.94 11.05 17.87
CA ARG A 90 -0.45 11.52 17.90
C ARG A 90 -0.92 11.72 19.33
N GLY A 91 -1.89 12.63 19.49
CA GLY A 91 -2.48 12.99 20.78
C GLY A 91 -1.85 14.23 21.41
N VAL A 92 -2.60 14.90 22.28
CA VAL A 92 -2.15 16.11 22.99
C VAL A 92 -1.24 15.70 24.16
N ILE A 93 -0.11 16.38 24.31
CA ILE A 93 0.79 16.21 25.46
C ILE A 93 0.36 17.17 26.58
N GLU A 94 0.03 16.60 27.74
CA GLU A 94 -0.31 17.33 28.96
C GLU A 94 0.89 17.26 29.92
N ASN A 95 1.24 18.38 30.57
CA ASN A 95 2.31 18.45 31.57
C ASN A 95 3.66 17.89 31.07
N SER A 96 3.98 18.05 29.79
CA SER A 96 5.20 17.52 29.14
C SER A 96 5.45 16.03 29.40
N THR A 97 4.39 15.24 29.62
CA THR A 97 4.47 13.82 29.99
C THR A 97 3.74 12.96 28.97
N TRP A 98 4.35 11.83 28.60
CA TRP A 98 3.70 10.84 27.73
C TRP A 98 2.61 10.07 28.48
N ASN A 99 1.42 10.03 27.92
CA ASN A 99 0.30 9.25 28.42
C ASN A 99 -0.10 8.17 27.40
N PRO A 100 0.23 6.88 27.62
CA PRO A 100 -0.11 5.80 26.68
C PRO A 100 -1.61 5.62 26.41
N ALA A 101 -2.50 6.16 27.26
CA ALA A 101 -3.94 6.12 27.03
C ALA A 101 -4.44 7.24 26.10
N LYS A 102 -3.66 8.32 25.93
CA LYS A 102 -4.02 9.48 25.08
C LYS A 102 -3.07 9.68 23.89
N ASN A 103 -1.85 9.17 23.99
CA ASN A 103 -0.78 9.38 23.03
C ASN A 103 -0.40 8.06 22.36
N SER A 104 -0.11 8.14 21.08
CA SER A 104 0.30 6.96 20.30
C SER A 104 1.42 7.31 19.34
N ILE A 105 2.23 6.29 19.04
CA ILE A 105 3.25 6.33 18.00
C ILE A 105 2.62 5.74 16.75
N VAL A 106 2.69 6.47 15.64
CA VAL A 106 2.24 6.00 14.33
C VAL A 106 3.40 6.02 13.34
N VAL A 107 3.32 5.15 12.33
CA VAL A 107 4.24 5.18 11.19
C VAL A 107 3.45 5.60 9.97
N ASN A 108 3.85 6.73 9.37
CA ASN A 108 3.27 7.21 8.13
C ASN A 108 4.02 6.60 6.94
N PHE A 109 3.30 6.03 5.98
CA PHE A 109 3.85 5.53 4.74
C PHE A 109 3.40 6.42 3.58
N ASN A 110 4.34 6.79 2.72
CA ASN A 110 4.08 7.55 1.50
C ASN A 110 4.66 6.82 0.29
N VAL A 111 4.07 7.03 -0.88
CA VAL A 111 4.54 6.41 -2.13
C VAL A 111 5.96 6.89 -2.44
N GLY A 112 6.89 5.93 -2.61
CA GLY A 112 8.29 6.18 -2.94
C GLY A 112 8.47 6.60 -4.40
N ALA A 113 9.70 6.97 -4.76
CA ALA A 113 10.01 7.48 -6.09
C ALA A 113 9.83 6.41 -7.17
N ASP A 114 10.35 5.20 -6.93
CA ASP A 114 10.33 4.12 -7.91
C ASP A 114 8.89 3.68 -8.22
N LEU A 115 8.05 3.60 -7.18
CA LEU A 115 6.64 3.27 -7.35
C LEU A 115 5.87 4.40 -8.05
N ARG A 116 6.21 5.68 -7.78
CA ARG A 116 5.65 6.82 -8.52
C ARG A 116 5.98 6.79 -10.00
N GLU A 117 7.21 6.41 -10.37
CA GLU A 117 7.58 6.26 -11.79
C GLU A 117 6.87 5.07 -12.44
N ALA A 118 6.76 3.92 -11.75
CA ALA A 118 6.00 2.78 -12.24
C ALA A 118 4.51 3.14 -12.47
N ILE A 119 3.90 3.92 -11.58
CA ILE A 119 2.52 4.42 -11.74
C ILE A 119 2.37 5.26 -13.01
N LYS A 120 3.32 6.16 -13.31
CA LYS A 120 3.27 6.96 -14.56
C LYS A 120 3.35 6.09 -15.81
N ALA A 121 4.09 4.98 -15.75
CA ALA A 121 4.22 4.02 -16.83
C ALA A 121 3.07 2.99 -16.89
N THR A 122 2.12 3.05 -15.95
CA THR A 122 1.00 2.11 -15.87
C THR A 122 -0.15 2.54 -16.77
N THR A 123 -0.66 1.62 -17.59
CA THR A 123 -1.88 1.84 -18.37
C THR A 123 -3.11 1.40 -17.59
N VAL A 124 -4.23 2.11 -17.78
CA VAL A 124 -5.51 1.78 -17.15
C VAL A 124 -6.46 1.21 -18.18
N GLY A 125 -6.88 -0.04 -17.99
CA GLY A 125 -7.86 -0.72 -18.84
C GLY A 125 -9.26 -0.62 -18.26
N ILE A 126 -10.20 0.00 -18.96
CA ILE A 126 -11.61 0.04 -18.52
C ILE A 126 -12.33 -1.19 -19.07
N ILE A 127 -12.82 -2.05 -18.19
CA ILE A 127 -13.44 -3.34 -18.58
C ILE A 127 -14.98 -3.32 -18.57
N GLY A 128 -15.57 -2.13 -18.44
CA GLY A 128 -17.02 -1.90 -18.45
C GLY A 128 -17.57 -1.44 -17.10
N GLU A 129 -18.89 -1.43 -17.00
CA GLU A 129 -19.61 -1.09 -15.77
C GLU A 129 -19.57 -2.24 -14.77
N LYS A 130 -19.54 -1.90 -13.48
CA LYS A 130 -19.57 -2.88 -12.40
C LYS A 130 -20.97 -3.50 -12.31
N GLY A 131 -21.15 -4.68 -12.89
CA GLY A 131 -22.43 -5.40 -12.91
C GLY A 131 -22.82 -5.98 -11.55
N SER A 132 -23.29 -5.16 -10.61
CA SER A 132 -24.06 -5.56 -9.41
C SER A 132 -24.61 -4.33 -8.68
N ALA A 133 -25.90 -4.36 -8.31
CA ALA A 133 -26.59 -3.28 -7.58
C ALA A 133 -26.07 -3.04 -6.14
N MET A 134 -25.17 -3.89 -5.63
CA MET A 134 -24.50 -3.70 -4.35
C MET A 134 -23.02 -4.05 -4.49
N TYR A 135 -22.15 -3.07 -4.26
CA TYR A 135 -20.72 -3.28 -4.14
C TYR A 135 -20.16 -2.42 -3.01
N ILE A 136 -19.09 -2.89 -2.37
CA ILE A 136 -18.35 -2.09 -1.38
C ILE A 136 -17.51 -1.08 -2.17
N GLY A 137 -17.93 0.20 -2.14
CA GLY A 137 -17.23 1.30 -2.81
C GLY A 137 -16.02 1.84 -2.03
N GLY A 138 -15.92 1.45 -0.76
CA GLY A 138 -14.78 1.76 0.10
C GLY A 138 -15.00 1.19 1.49
N VAL A 139 -13.91 0.97 2.21
CA VAL A 139 -13.91 0.64 3.63
C VAL A 139 -13.05 1.68 4.30
N GLN A 140 -13.51 2.25 5.40
CA GLN A 140 -12.72 3.17 6.21
C GLN A 140 -12.49 2.54 7.58
N ASP A 141 -11.24 2.33 7.94
CA ASP A 141 -10.89 1.91 9.29
C ASP A 141 -11.15 3.05 10.27
N ALA A 142 -11.98 2.82 11.28
CA ALA A 142 -12.39 3.86 12.23
C ALA A 142 -11.23 4.35 13.11
N SER A 143 -10.20 3.53 13.32
CA SER A 143 -9.09 3.81 14.24
C SER A 143 -7.95 4.58 13.58
N THR A 144 -7.70 4.33 12.29
CA THR A 144 -6.61 4.92 11.52
C THR A 144 -7.10 5.92 10.47
N ARG A 145 -8.41 5.93 10.16
CA ARG A 145 -9.05 6.64 9.05
C ARG A 145 -8.56 6.23 7.67
N ALA A 146 -7.78 5.16 7.61
CA ALA A 146 -7.21 4.63 6.39
C ALA A 146 -8.34 3.97 5.55
N GLN A 147 -8.22 4.04 4.22
CA GLN A 147 -9.27 3.65 3.25
C GLN A 147 -8.91 2.36 2.48
N ASP A 148 -7.96 1.61 3.01
CA ASP A 148 -7.34 0.41 2.47
C ASP A 148 -7.94 -0.83 3.12
N ALA A 149 -8.95 -1.42 2.46
CA ALA A 149 -9.40 -2.79 2.69
C ALA A 149 -9.15 -3.67 1.48
#